data_AF-A0A353N0A2-F1
#
_entry.id   AF-A0A353N0A2-F1
#
_cell.length_a   1.000
_cell.length_b   1.000
_cell.length_c   1.000
_cell.angle_alpha   90.00
_cell.angle_beta   90.00
_cell.angle_gamma   90.00
#
_symmetry.space_group_name_H-M   'P 1'
#
loop_
_entity.id
_entity.type
_entity.pdbx_description
1 polymer ?
#
loop_
_entity_poly.entity_id
_entity_poly.type
_entity_poly.pdbx_seq_one_letter_code
_entity_poly.pdbx_strand_id
1 'polypeptide(L)'
;MGVLLASYFRHIRGEEEGFPWVFLSPLGWLAGACSRARNFSYDHGLSISREMPVPVISVGNITHGGTNKTPFVEMLARMFIDAGLRPGIVMRGYGRKEK
;
A
#
# COMPACT_ATOMS: atom_id res chain seq x y z
N MET A 1 0.03 -16.65 19.75
CA MET A 1 0.13 -15.82 18.54
C MET A 1 -0.83 -14.63 18.53
N GLY A 2 -2.11 -14.83 18.89
CA GLY A 2 -3.13 -13.76 18.84
C GLY A 2 -2.90 -12.54 19.75
N VAL A 3 -2.43 -12.75 20.99
CA VAL A 3 -2.21 -11.65 21.97
C VAL A 3 -1.06 -10.72 21.56
N LEU A 4 0.03 -11.29 21.04
CA LEU A 4 1.18 -10.52 20.54
C LEU A 4 0.82 -9.71 19.28
N LEU A 5 0.09 -10.31 18.33
CA LEU A 5 -0.39 -9.61 17.15
C LEU A 5 -1.37 -8.49 17.54
N ALA A 6 -2.31 -8.74 18.45
CA ALA A 6 -3.25 -7.73 18.93
C ALA A 6 -2.55 -6.57 19.65
N SER A 7 -1.53 -6.87 20.47
CA SER A 7 -0.68 -5.86 21.13
C SER A 7 0.12 -5.03 20.13
N TYR A 8 0.73 -5.67 19.12
CA TYR A 8 1.41 -4.97 18.03
C TYR A 8 0.45 -4.04 17.27
N PHE A 9 -0.72 -4.54 16.85
CA PHE A 9 -1.72 -3.75 16.13
C PHE A 9 -2.23 -2.55 16.93
N ARG A 10 -2.36 -2.68 18.25
CA ARG A 10 -2.72 -1.57 19.16
C ARG A 10 -1.61 -0.52 19.23
N HIS A 11 -0.35 -0.95 19.28
CA HIS A 11 0.81 -0.06 19.27
C HIS A 11 0.93 0.74 17.95
N ILE A 12 0.83 0.08 16.79
CA ILE A 12 0.89 0.80 15.49
C ILE A 12 -0.33 1.67 15.20
N ARG A 13 -1.47 1.44 15.86
CA ARG A 13 -2.63 2.34 15.82
C ARG A 13 -2.49 3.57 16.74
N GLY A 14 -1.43 3.62 17.56
CA GLY A 14 -1.22 4.70 18.53
C GLY A 14 -2.15 4.61 19.74
N GLU A 15 -2.78 3.45 19.99
CA GLU A 15 -3.75 3.25 21.08
C GLU A 15 -3.05 2.95 22.42
N GLU A 16 -1.82 2.41 22.42
CA GLU A 16 -1.01 2.19 23.63
C GLU A 16 0.50 2.36 23.37
N GLU A 17 1.20 3.10 24.24
CA GLU A 17 2.67 3.12 24.31
C GLU A 17 3.17 1.93 25.15
N GLY A 18 3.07 0.73 24.59
CA GLY A 18 3.45 -0.52 25.27
C GLY A 18 4.85 -1.04 24.90
N PHE A 19 5.72 -1.19 25.91
CA PHE A 19 6.89 -2.07 25.89
C PHE A 19 6.49 -3.49 25.40
N PRO A 20 7.20 -4.15 24.47
CA PRO A 20 8.56 -3.89 23.99
C PRO A 20 8.65 -3.22 22.60
N TRP A 21 7.53 -2.85 21.97
CA TRP A 21 7.53 -2.41 20.56
C TRP A 21 8.28 -1.08 20.33
N VAL A 22 8.44 -0.27 21.38
CA VAL A 22 9.27 0.94 21.38
C VAL A 22 10.72 0.66 20.96
N PHE A 23 11.26 -0.53 21.25
CA PHE A 23 12.61 -0.90 20.79
C PHE A 23 12.73 -1.06 19.27
N LEU A 24 11.61 -1.30 18.58
CA LEU A 24 11.55 -1.38 17.12
C LEU A 24 11.29 -0.01 16.48
N SER A 25 10.94 1.01 17.27
CA SER A 25 10.68 2.37 16.76
C SER A 25 11.85 2.98 15.98
N PRO A 26 13.14 2.79 16.35
CA PRO A 26 14.26 3.27 15.53
C PRO A 26 14.28 2.67 14.11
N LEU A 27 13.91 1.38 13.97
CA LEU A 27 13.78 0.76 12.65
C LEU A 27 12.59 1.35 11.87
N GLY A 28 11.49 1.68 12.57
CA GLY A 28 10.35 2.37 11.98
C GLY A 28 10.72 3.76 11.45
N TRP A 29 11.52 4.53 12.18
CA TRP A 29 12.02 5.83 11.72
C TRP A 29 12.95 5.71 10.51
N LEU A 30 13.84 4.71 10.49
CA LEU A 30 14.69 4.44 9.33
C LEU A 30 13.86 4.09 8.09
N ALA A 31 12.87 3.20 8.23
CA ALA A 31 11.95 2.88 7.14
C ALA A 31 11.18 4.11 6.66
N GLY A 32 10.68 4.93 7.59
CA GLY A 32 10.00 6.19 7.27
C GLY A 32 10.89 7.21 6.56
N ALA A 33 12.14 7.36 6.99
CA ALA A 33 13.13 8.22 6.34
C ALA A 33 13.43 7.75 4.91
N CYS A 34 13.63 6.45 4.70
CA CYS A 34 13.80 5.86 3.37
C CYS A 34 12.57 6.10 2.48
N SER A 35 11.35 5.88 2.98
CA SER A 35 10.13 6.17 2.24
C SER A 35 10.00 7.65 1.88
N ARG A 36 10.35 8.55 2.81
CA ARG A 36 10.31 10.00 2.59
C ARG A 36 11.34 10.44 1.55
N ALA A 37 12.57 9.95 1.63
CA ALA A 37 13.61 10.22 0.63
C ALA A 37 13.20 9.73 -0.76
N ARG A 38 12.60 8.53 -0.85
CA ARG A 38 12.05 8.02 -2.10
C ARG A 38 10.94 8.90 -2.66
N ASN A 39 9.97 9.29 -1.84
CA ASN A 39 8.87 10.16 -2.29
C ASN A 39 9.40 11.52 -2.74
N PHE A 40 10.31 12.13 -1.98
CA PHE A 40 10.99 13.38 -2.36
C PHE A 40 11.64 13.28 -3.74
N SER A 41 12.30 12.15 -4.04
CA SER A 41 12.90 11.90 -5.35
C SER A 41 11.87 11.83 -6.50
N TYR A 42 10.67 11.31 -6.27
CA TYR A 42 9.60 11.35 -7.27
C TYR A 42 8.99 12.75 -7.39
N ASP A 43 8.75 13.43 -6.28
CA ASP A 43 8.15 14.78 -6.25
C ASP A 43 9.02 15.81 -6.98
N HIS A 44 10.35 15.65 -6.95
CA HIS A 44 11.31 16.54 -7.60
C HIS A 44 11.77 16.04 -8.99
N GLY A 45 11.13 15.01 -9.55
CA GLY A 45 11.47 14.48 -10.87
C GLY A 45 12.84 13.81 -10.99
N LEU A 46 13.49 13.51 -9.86
CA LEU A 46 14.77 12.78 -9.82
C LEU A 46 14.59 11.29 -10.14
N SER A 47 13.38 10.76 -9.96
CA SER A 47 13.01 9.40 -10.36
C SER A 47 12.15 9.38 -11.61
N ILE A 48 12.41 8.39 -12.47
CA ILE A 48 11.70 8.23 -13.75
C ILE A 48 10.27 7.75 -13.50
N SER A 49 9.30 8.56 -13.90
CA SER A 49 7.89 8.19 -14.04
C SER A 49 7.61 7.90 -15.52
N ARG A 50 6.94 6.78 -15.82
CA ARG A 50 6.55 6.45 -17.20
C ARG A 50 5.07 6.75 -17.39
N GLU A 51 4.77 7.57 -18.38
CA GLU A 51 3.41 7.79 -18.83
C GLU A 51 2.97 6.63 -19.72
N MET A 52 1.73 6.20 -19.55
CA MET A 52 1.13 5.15 -20.36
C MET A 52 0.26 5.78 -21.45
N PRO A 53 0.15 5.16 -22.64
CA PRO A 53 -0.69 5.66 -23.73
C PRO A 53 -2.20 5.53 -23.45
N VAL A 54 -2.57 4.96 -22.31
CA VAL A 54 -3.95 4.74 -21.87
C VAL A 54 -4.14 5.34 -20.47
N PRO A 55 -5.37 5.77 -20.09
CA PRO A 55 -5.65 6.22 -18.74
C PRO A 55 -5.37 5.11 -17.71
N VAL A 56 -4.68 5.46 -16.62
CA VAL A 56 -4.33 4.53 -15.54
C VAL A 56 -4.88 5.02 -14.22
N ILE A 57 -5.57 4.14 -13.50
CA ILE A 57 -6.08 4.41 -12.15
C ILE A 57 -5.31 3.51 -11.18
N SER A 58 -4.60 4.12 -10.23
CA SER A 58 -3.89 3.39 -9.18
C SER A 58 -4.76 3.26 -7.93
N VAL A 59 -5.03 2.02 -7.51
CA VAL A 59 -5.78 1.74 -6.28
C VAL A 59 -4.81 1.29 -5.18
N GLY A 60 -4.52 2.22 -4.28
CA GLY A 60 -3.58 2.05 -3.16
C GLY A 60 -4.25 2.09 -1.79
N ASN A 61 -3.47 1.87 -0.74
CA ASN A 61 -3.85 2.17 0.65
C ASN A 61 -2.57 2.41 1.45
N ILE A 62 -2.69 3.20 2.51
CA ILE A 62 -1.59 3.61 3.39
C ILE A 62 -1.30 2.54 4.45
N THR A 63 -2.33 1.81 4.90
CA THR A 63 -2.20 0.78 5.94
C THR A 63 -2.06 -0.64 5.37
N HIS A 64 -1.33 -1.48 6.10
CA HIS A 64 -1.18 -2.90 5.81
C HIS A 64 -2.38 -3.67 6.39
N GLY A 65 -3.02 -4.53 5.60
CA GLY A 65 -4.17 -5.35 6.03
C GLY A 65 -5.32 -5.41 5.03
N GLY A 66 -6.44 -6.02 5.46
CA GLY A 66 -7.68 -6.16 4.70
C GLY A 66 -8.35 -4.81 4.46
N THR A 67 -7.93 -4.12 3.41
CA THR A 67 -8.22 -2.70 3.18
C THR A 67 -9.23 -2.50 2.05
N ASN A 68 -10.07 -3.53 1.83
CA ASN A 68 -11.13 -3.60 0.83
C ASN A 68 -10.73 -3.18 -0.59
N LYS A 69 -9.43 -3.15 -0.92
CA LYS A 69 -8.93 -2.85 -2.27
C LYS A 69 -9.53 -3.78 -3.31
N THR A 70 -9.60 -5.08 -3.02
CA THR A 70 -10.12 -6.07 -3.97
C THR A 70 -11.61 -5.84 -4.28
N PRO A 71 -12.51 -5.72 -3.29
CA PRO A 71 -13.89 -5.30 -3.54
C PRO A 71 -14.00 -3.96 -4.28
N PHE A 72 -13.15 -2.99 -3.93
CA PHE A 72 -13.18 -1.66 -4.55
C PHE A 72 -12.74 -1.69 -6.02
N VAL A 73 -11.70 -2.46 -6.35
CA VAL A 73 -11.25 -2.67 -7.74
C VAL A 73 -12.34 -3.38 -8.54
N GLU A 74 -13.01 -4.37 -7.96
CA GLU A 74 -14.14 -5.05 -8.61
C GLU A 74 -15.29 -4.07 -8.91
N MET A 75 -15.66 -3.24 -7.93
CA MET A 75 -16.67 -2.21 -8.12
C MET A 75 -16.29 -1.23 -9.23
N LEU A 76 -15.05 -0.73 -9.26
CA LEU A 76 -14.56 0.15 -10.32
C LEU A 76 -14.62 -0.52 -11.69
N ALA A 77 -14.19 -1.78 -11.78
CA ALA A 77 -14.20 -2.52 -13.04
C ALA A 77 -15.63 -2.69 -13.57
N ARG A 78 -16.59 -3.01 -12.71
CA ARG A 78 -18.01 -3.10 -13.08
C ARG A 78 -18.54 -1.76 -13.58
N MET A 79 -18.29 -0.67 -12.87
CA MET A 79 -18.72 0.67 -13.30
C MET A 79 -18.16 1.05 -14.68
N PHE A 80 -16.90 0.73 -14.97
CA PHE A 80 -16.33 1.00 -16.29
C PHE A 80 -16.91 0.11 -17.39
N ILE A 81 -17.19 -1.15 -17.09
CA ILE A 81 -17.87 -2.06 -18.02
C ILE A 81 -19.28 -1.54 -18.33
N ASP A 82 -20.03 -1.11 -17.31
CA ASP A 82 -21.38 -0.57 -17.46
C ASP A 82 -21.39 0.75 -18.26
N ALA A 83 -20.30 1.52 -18.19
CA ALA A 83 -20.06 2.70 -19.02
C ALA A 83 -19.59 2.37 -20.46
N GLY A 84 -19.52 1.09 -20.84
CA GLY A 84 -19.10 0.64 -22.18
C GLY A 84 -17.58 0.62 -22.41
N LEU A 85 -16.78 0.77 -21.35
CA LEU A 85 -15.32 0.74 -21.42
C LEU A 85 -14.78 -0.69 -21.21
N ARG A 86 -13.50 -0.89 -21.54
CA ARG A 86 -12.79 -2.18 -21.38
C ARG A 86 -11.62 -2.03 -20.40
N PRO A 87 -11.88 -2.11 -19.08
CA PRO A 87 -10.81 -1.94 -18.08
C PRO A 87 -9.86 -3.15 -18.07
N GLY A 88 -8.56 -2.89 -17.91
CA GLY A 88 -7.55 -3.90 -17.62
C GLY A 88 -7.09 -3.80 -16.16
N ILE A 89 -7.06 -4.92 -15.44
CA ILE A 89 -6.58 -4.96 -14.05
C ILE A 89 -5.14 -5.47 -14.03
N VAL A 90 -4.22 -4.62 -13.58
CA VAL A 90 -2.81 -4.98 -13.39
C VAL A 90 -2.56 -5.26 -11.91
N MET A 91 -2.13 -6.47 -11.59
CA MET A 91 -1.76 -6.86 -10.23
C MET A 91 -0.26 -7.10 -10.11
N ARG A 92 0.32 -6.82 -8.93
CA ARG A 92 1.74 -7.06 -8.64
C ARG A 92 2.14 -8.55 -8.65
N GLY A 93 1.19 -9.47 -8.47
CA GLY A 93 1.46 -10.91 -8.44
C GLY A 93 2.16 -11.40 -7.16
N TYR A 94 1.93 -10.74 -6.03
CA TYR A 94 2.55 -11.11 -4.75
C TYR A 94 2.21 -12.57 -4.36
N GLY A 95 3.22 -13.40 -4.13
CA GLY A 95 3.05 -14.82 -3.79
C GLY A 95 3.06 -15.81 -4.97
N ARG A 96 3.22 -15.36 -6.22
CA ARG A 96 3.50 -16.26 -7.35
C ARG A 96 4.91 -16.84 -7.23
N LYS A 97 5.02 -18.16 -7.38
CA LYS A 97 6.30 -18.89 -7.35
C LYS A 97 6.97 -19.02 -8.72
N GLU A 98 6.26 -18.64 -9.78
CA GLU A 98 6.74 -18.73 -11.16
C GLU A 98 6.70 -17.35 -11.82
N LYS A 99 7.70 -17.10 -12.66
CA LYS A 99 7.95 -15.84 -13.37
C LYS A 99 7.19 -15.79 -14.68
#